data_AF-A0A1Z3HN57-F1
#
_entry.id   AF-A0A1Z3HN57-F1
#
_cell.length_a   1.000
_cell.length_b   1.000
_cell.length_c   1.000
_cell.angle_alpha   90.00
_cell.angle_beta   90.00
_cell.angle_gamma   90.00
#
_symmetry.space_group_name_H-M   'P 1'
#
loop_
_entity.id
_entity.type
_entity.pdbx_description
1 polymer ?
#
loop_
_entity_poly.entity_id
_entity_poly.type
_entity_poly.pdbx_seq_one_letter_code
_entity_poly.pdbx_strand_id
1 'polypeptide(L)'
;MCHQPSPPAVRQFNAEIQFLLKPHNPHARSLLAFIRRSLKQFRLDSHLTEIDIFTEAYLRGIQYLQQAGNSIRHPKAWMRTTAYNVIRELHRNQNRYAALAYDDFIENDLGRQVVAQDQQAQLVDAQEIDTDIYAVLQALGALAACDRILIDLKVINGLSWREIRQWYGQWFDDAPPSEATLRKRGQRALERLRQQYHRLRPHL
;
A
#
# COMPACT_ATOMS: atom_id res chain seq x y z
N MET A 1 -21.52 -2.25 -39.64
CA MET A 1 -21.03 -2.90 -38.41
C MET A 1 -22.23 -3.23 -37.54
N CYS A 2 -22.58 -4.51 -37.39
CA CYS A 2 -23.75 -4.91 -36.62
C CYS A 2 -23.46 -4.74 -35.12
N HIS A 3 -24.16 -3.82 -34.44
CA HIS A 3 -24.17 -3.78 -32.98
C HIS A 3 -24.79 -5.10 -32.49
N GLN A 4 -23.95 -6.02 -32.02
CA GLN A 4 -24.47 -7.14 -31.24
C GLN A 4 -25.12 -6.58 -29.97
N PRO A 5 -26.40 -6.90 -29.70
CA PRO A 5 -27.05 -6.44 -28.49
C PRO A 5 -26.31 -7.01 -27.27
N SER A 6 -26.06 -6.15 -26.27
CA SER A 6 -25.39 -6.57 -25.04
C SER A 6 -26.12 -7.77 -24.41
N PRO A 7 -25.38 -8.72 -23.80
CA PRO A 7 -25.97 -9.89 -23.17
C PRO A 7 -27.12 -9.51 -22.21
N PRO A 8 -28.20 -10.30 -22.09
CA PRO A 8 -29.32 -10.02 -21.22
C PRO A 8 -28.89 -9.70 -19.77
N ALA A 9 -27.90 -10.42 -19.25
CA ALA A 9 -27.36 -10.21 -17.91
C ALA A 9 -26.68 -8.83 -17.74
N VAL A 10 -25.96 -8.35 -18.76
CA VAL A 10 -25.36 -7.00 -18.77
C VAL A 10 -26.44 -5.93 -18.76
N ARG A 11 -27.52 -6.11 -19.53
CA ARG A 11 -28.64 -5.17 -19.55
C ARG A 11 -29.36 -5.09 -18.21
N GLN A 12 -29.60 -6.25 -17.58
CA GLN A 12 -30.21 -6.31 -16.25
C GLN A 12 -29.32 -5.63 -15.20
N PHE A 13 -28.02 -5.93 -15.20
CA PHE A 13 -27.06 -5.28 -14.31
C PHE A 13 -27.05 -3.76 -14.49
N ASN A 14 -26.96 -3.27 -15.73
CA ASN A 14 -26.98 -1.84 -16.02
C ASN A 14 -28.27 -1.15 -15.55
N ALA A 15 -29.43 -1.79 -15.73
CA ALA A 15 -30.70 -1.27 -15.24
C ALA A 15 -30.70 -1.13 -13.71
N GLU A 16 -30.18 -2.13 -12.98
CA GLU A 16 -30.07 -2.08 -11.53
C GLU A 16 -29.08 -1.02 -11.04
N ILE A 17 -27.95 -0.85 -11.73
CA ILE A 17 -26.96 0.18 -11.40
C ILE A 17 -27.50 1.58 -11.71
N GLN A 18 -28.18 1.78 -12.83
CA GLN A 18 -28.86 3.04 -13.13
C GLN A 18 -29.93 3.38 -12.08
N PHE A 19 -30.71 2.37 -11.66
CA PHE A 19 -31.68 2.56 -10.58
C PHE A 19 -30.98 2.94 -9.26
N LEU A 20 -29.84 2.32 -8.95
CA LEU A 20 -29.02 2.65 -7.79
C LEU A 20 -28.58 4.12 -7.81
N LEU A 21 -28.13 4.62 -8.96
CA LEU A 21 -27.61 5.98 -9.13
C LEU A 21 -28.66 7.09 -9.23
N LYS A 22 -29.97 6.76 -9.18
CA LYS A 22 -31.01 7.78 -9.18
C LYS A 22 -30.85 8.75 -8.00
N PRO A 23 -31.17 10.06 -8.18
CA PRO A 23 -31.16 11.02 -7.09
C PRO A 23 -31.98 10.52 -5.90
N HIS A 24 -31.51 10.80 -4.68
CA HIS A 24 -32.17 10.42 -3.43
C HIS A 24 -32.28 8.92 -3.15
N ASN A 25 -31.59 8.05 -3.90
CA ASN A 25 -31.56 6.63 -3.58
C ASN A 25 -30.73 6.38 -2.30
N PRO A 26 -31.35 5.88 -1.21
CA PRO A 26 -30.63 5.65 0.05
C PRO A 26 -29.56 4.57 -0.09
N HIS A 27 -29.70 3.64 -1.04
CA HIS A 27 -28.70 2.59 -1.28
C HIS A 27 -27.44 3.14 -1.94
N ALA A 28 -27.55 4.08 -2.89
CA ALA A 28 -26.37 4.73 -3.46
C ALA A 28 -25.66 5.57 -2.40
N ARG A 29 -26.41 6.35 -1.62
CA ARG A 29 -25.84 7.13 -0.51
C ARG A 29 -25.13 6.23 0.50
N SER A 30 -25.73 5.08 0.85
CA SER A 30 -25.13 4.09 1.76
C SER A 30 -23.88 3.42 1.16
N LEU A 31 -23.89 3.10 -0.14
CA LEU A 31 -22.74 2.51 -0.83
C LEU A 31 -21.58 3.51 -0.92
N LEU A 32 -21.84 4.76 -1.35
CA LEU A 32 -20.82 5.79 -1.43
C LEU A 32 -20.30 6.16 -0.04
N ALA A 33 -21.16 6.29 0.97
CA ALA A 33 -20.72 6.51 2.35
C ALA A 33 -19.86 5.33 2.87
N PHE A 34 -20.18 4.09 2.49
CA PHE A 34 -19.36 2.93 2.78
C PHE A 34 -18.00 3.01 2.09
N ILE A 35 -17.95 3.30 0.79
CA ILE A 35 -16.71 3.44 0.03
C ILE A 35 -15.85 4.54 0.63
N ARG A 36 -16.41 5.73 0.89
CA ARG A 36 -15.72 6.84 1.55
C ARG A 36 -15.11 6.43 2.88
N ARG A 37 -15.90 5.75 3.72
CA ARG A 37 -15.43 5.27 5.02
C ARG A 37 -14.29 4.26 4.86
N SER A 38 -14.39 3.35 3.90
CA SER A 38 -13.35 2.36 3.62
C SER A 38 -12.07 3.01 3.06
N LEU A 39 -12.18 4.00 2.16
CA LEU A 39 -11.02 4.76 1.68
C LEU A 39 -10.29 5.44 2.83
N LYS A 40 -11.02 6.10 3.74
CA LYS A 40 -10.44 6.67 4.97
C LYS A 40 -9.80 5.62 5.86
N GLN A 41 -10.46 4.48 6.04
CA GLN A 41 -9.94 3.38 6.85
C GLN A 41 -8.59 2.85 6.31
N PHE A 42 -8.42 2.83 4.99
CA PHE A 42 -7.19 2.38 4.32
C PHE A 42 -6.26 3.54 3.92
N ARG A 43 -6.54 4.79 4.33
CA ARG A 43 -5.76 6.00 4.02
C ARG A 43 -5.51 6.23 2.52
N LEU A 44 -6.53 5.93 1.72
CA LEU A 44 -6.52 6.11 0.26
C LEU A 44 -7.28 7.37 -0.20
N ASP A 45 -7.92 8.10 0.73
CA ASP A 45 -8.81 9.23 0.46
C ASP A 45 -8.08 10.52 0.03
N SER A 46 -6.74 10.54 0.06
CA SER A 46 -5.95 11.67 -0.44
C SER A 46 -5.87 11.75 -1.97
N HIS A 47 -6.04 10.62 -2.67
CA HIS A 47 -5.85 10.54 -4.13
C HIS A 47 -6.95 9.77 -4.86
N LEU A 48 -7.87 9.12 -4.13
CA LEU A 48 -8.97 8.35 -4.70
C LEU A 48 -10.30 8.82 -4.13
N THR A 49 -11.28 8.92 -5.01
CA THR A 49 -12.66 9.29 -4.67
C THR A 49 -13.57 8.07 -4.64
N GLU A 50 -14.78 8.23 -4.09
CA GLU A 50 -15.76 7.14 -4.13
C GLU A 50 -16.19 6.78 -5.55
N ILE A 51 -16.13 7.74 -6.46
CA ILE A 51 -16.52 7.56 -7.85
C ILE A 51 -15.49 6.70 -8.58
N ASP A 52 -14.20 6.87 -8.28
CA ASP A 52 -13.13 6.05 -8.86
C ASP A 52 -13.32 4.56 -8.52
N ILE A 53 -13.54 4.28 -7.23
CA ILE A 53 -13.78 2.92 -6.75
C ILE A 53 -15.08 2.35 -7.31
N PHE A 54 -16.15 3.14 -7.34
CA PHE A 54 -17.43 2.72 -7.89
C PHE A 54 -17.31 2.36 -9.38
N THR A 55 -16.60 3.18 -10.14
CA THR A 55 -16.40 2.99 -11.59
C THR A 55 -15.60 1.73 -11.86
N GLU A 56 -14.50 1.53 -11.14
CA GLU A 56 -13.68 0.32 -11.24
C GLU A 56 -14.49 -0.94 -10.89
N ALA A 57 -15.27 -0.90 -9.81
CA ALA A 57 -16.15 -2.00 -9.45
C ALA A 57 -17.19 -2.29 -10.54
N TYR A 58 -17.81 -1.25 -11.12
CA TYR A 58 -18.76 -1.38 -12.22
C TYR A 58 -18.12 -2.03 -13.45
N LEU A 59 -16.92 -1.58 -13.87
CA LEU A 59 -16.20 -2.13 -15.01
C LEU A 59 -15.89 -3.62 -14.83
N ARG A 60 -15.44 -4.02 -13.64
CA ARG A 60 -15.25 -5.45 -13.31
C ARG A 60 -16.54 -6.25 -13.41
N GLY A 61 -17.68 -5.64 -13.09
CA GLY A 61 -19.00 -6.27 -13.22
C GLY A 61 -19.39 -6.52 -14.68
N ILE A 62 -19.13 -5.54 -15.54
CA ILE A 62 -19.32 -5.68 -16.99
C ILE A 62 -18.41 -6.78 -17.56
N GLN A 63 -17.13 -6.75 -17.22
CA GLN A 63 -16.17 -7.77 -17.67
C GLN A 63 -16.57 -9.17 -17.23
N TYR A 64 -17.00 -9.32 -15.96
CA TYR A 64 -17.47 -10.60 -15.43
C TYR A 64 -18.70 -11.13 -16.20
N LEU A 65 -19.65 -10.26 -16.54
CA LEU A 65 -20.88 -10.63 -17.26
C LEU A 65 -20.70 -10.85 -18.77
N GLN A 66 -19.61 -10.36 -19.35
CA GLN A 66 -19.25 -10.62 -20.75
C GLN A 66 -18.69 -12.03 -20.95
N GLN A 67 -18.22 -12.68 -19.88
CA GLN A 67 -17.78 -14.07 -19.93
C GLN A 67 -18.97 -15.03 -19.98
N ALA A 68 -18.90 -16.05 -20.84
CA ALA A 68 -19.99 -16.99 -21.05
C ALA A 68 -20.37 -17.75 -19.77
N GLY A 69 -21.67 -17.80 -19.47
CA GLY A 69 -22.22 -18.53 -18.30
C GLY A 69 -22.22 -17.76 -16.99
N ASN A 70 -21.62 -16.58 -16.93
CA ASN A 70 -21.60 -15.77 -15.71
C ASN A 70 -22.88 -14.95 -15.53
N SER A 71 -23.35 -14.84 -14.29
CA SER A 71 -24.49 -14.00 -13.92
C SER A 71 -24.28 -13.37 -12.54
N ILE A 72 -24.81 -12.16 -12.34
CA ILE A 72 -24.78 -11.47 -11.05
C ILE A 72 -26.22 -11.40 -10.54
N ARG A 73 -26.54 -12.26 -9.56
CA ARG A 73 -27.89 -12.36 -8.99
C ARG A 73 -28.27 -11.17 -8.10
N HIS A 74 -27.28 -10.57 -7.43
CA HIS A 74 -27.49 -9.47 -6.47
C HIS A 74 -26.55 -8.30 -6.76
N PRO A 75 -26.82 -7.48 -7.80
CA PRO A 75 -25.94 -6.39 -8.23
C PRO A 75 -25.51 -5.43 -7.13
N LYS A 76 -26.41 -5.02 -6.24
CA LYS A 76 -26.08 -4.13 -5.10
C LYS A 76 -25.04 -4.74 -4.15
N ALA A 77 -25.24 -6.01 -3.78
CA ALA A 77 -24.32 -6.72 -2.89
C ALA A 77 -22.98 -6.99 -3.59
N TRP A 78 -23.03 -7.36 -4.87
CA TRP A 78 -21.85 -7.57 -5.70
C TRP A 78 -21.01 -6.28 -5.79
N MET A 79 -21.63 -5.13 -6.09
CA MET A 79 -20.94 -3.84 -6.14
C MET A 79 -20.27 -3.50 -4.82
N ARG A 80 -20.94 -3.74 -3.70
CA ARG A 80 -20.38 -3.48 -2.36
C ARG A 80 -19.15 -4.34 -2.10
N THR A 81 -19.24 -5.64 -2.40
CA THR A 81 -18.13 -6.59 -2.22
C THR A 81 -16.97 -6.26 -3.15
N THR A 82 -17.24 -6.00 -4.43
CA THR A 82 -16.21 -5.67 -5.42
C THR A 82 -15.53 -4.35 -5.10
N ALA A 83 -16.28 -3.30 -4.71
CA ALA A 83 -15.70 -2.03 -4.29
C ALA A 83 -14.74 -2.22 -3.09
N TYR A 84 -15.13 -3.03 -2.11
CA TYR A 84 -14.25 -3.34 -0.97
C TYR A 84 -13.00 -4.11 -1.40
N ASN A 85 -13.13 -5.05 -2.34
CA ASN A 85 -11.99 -5.79 -2.88
C ASN A 85 -11.03 -4.90 -3.68
N VAL A 86 -11.56 -3.98 -4.50
CA VAL A 86 -10.78 -2.97 -5.22
C VAL A 86 -9.98 -2.12 -4.23
N ILE A 87 -10.63 -1.59 -3.18
CA ILE A 87 -9.94 -0.82 -2.12
C ILE A 87 -8.85 -1.67 -1.46
N ARG A 88 -9.12 -2.94 -1.14
CA ARG A 88 -8.11 -3.84 -0.56
C ARG A 88 -6.97 -4.15 -1.51
N GLU A 89 -7.21 -4.24 -2.81
CA GLU A 89 -6.18 -4.41 -3.84
C GLU A 89 -5.33 -3.15 -3.97
N LEU A 90 -5.95 -1.98 -4.05
CA LEU A 90 -5.26 -0.69 -4.12
C LEU A 90 -4.44 -0.45 -2.85
N HIS A 91 -4.99 -0.75 -1.68
CA HIS A 91 -4.24 -0.69 -0.42
C HIS A 91 -3.14 -1.73 -0.37
N ARG A 92 -3.34 -2.95 -0.89
CA ARG A 92 -2.26 -3.95 -0.98
C ARG A 92 -1.17 -3.53 -1.96
N ASN A 93 -1.53 -2.88 -3.06
CA ASN A 93 -0.58 -2.38 -4.04
C ASN A 93 0.13 -1.15 -3.48
N GLN A 94 -0.58 -0.19 -2.89
CA GLN A 94 0.00 0.94 -2.18
C GLN A 94 0.89 0.48 -1.04
N ASN A 95 0.51 -0.52 -0.25
CA ASN A 95 1.37 -1.11 0.78
C ASN A 95 2.40 -2.08 0.22
N ARG A 96 2.35 -2.46 -1.04
CA ARG A 96 3.44 -3.18 -1.69
C ARG A 96 4.46 -2.16 -2.17
N TYR A 97 4.04 -1.07 -2.80
CA TYR A 97 4.86 0.08 -3.16
C TYR A 97 5.38 0.86 -1.95
N ALA A 98 4.61 0.89 -0.87
CA ALA A 98 4.97 1.49 0.41
C ALA A 98 5.50 0.47 1.38
N ALA A 99 5.35 -0.85 1.18
CA ALA A 99 6.26 -1.80 1.81
C ALA A 99 7.60 -1.55 1.17
N LEU A 100 7.75 -1.63 -0.15
CA LEU A 100 8.96 -1.18 -0.86
C LEU A 100 9.49 0.19 -0.35
N ALA A 101 8.63 1.21 -0.17
CA ALA A 101 9.06 2.52 0.34
C ALA A 101 9.20 2.67 1.87
N TYR A 102 8.60 1.81 2.69
CA TYR A 102 8.66 1.84 4.17
C TYR A 102 9.64 0.84 4.69
N ASP A 103 9.87 -0.22 3.95
CA ASP A 103 11.10 -0.93 3.95
C ASP A 103 12.18 0.15 3.69
N ASP A 104 12.18 0.94 2.61
CA ASP A 104 13.07 2.14 2.46
C ASP A 104 13.10 3.10 3.68
N PHE A 105 12.04 3.15 4.49
CA PHE A 105 11.92 4.07 5.63
C PHE A 105 12.24 3.45 7.01
N ILE A 106 12.12 2.14 7.17
CA ILE A 106 12.44 1.39 8.39
C ILE A 106 13.97 1.39 8.47
N GLU A 107 14.71 1.33 7.35
CA GLU A 107 16.10 1.86 7.23
C GLU A 107 16.34 3.18 7.96
N ASN A 108 15.41 4.10 7.85
CA ASN A 108 15.63 5.49 8.19
C ASN A 108 15.19 5.92 9.59
N ASP A 109 14.57 5.06 10.43
CA ASP A 109 13.87 5.59 11.63
C ASP A 109 14.22 5.04 13.02
N LEU A 110 15.45 5.26 13.52
CA LEU A 110 15.77 5.07 14.95
C LEU A 110 16.66 6.04 15.77
N GLY A 111 16.04 7.15 16.12
CA GLY A 111 16.72 8.41 16.37
C GLY A 111 15.80 9.50 15.86
N ARG A 112 14.61 9.58 16.45
CA ARG A 112 14.30 10.67 17.37
C ARG A 112 13.68 11.86 16.65
N GLN A 113 12.65 12.38 17.30
CA GLN A 113 12.41 13.81 17.46
C GLN A 113 12.53 14.65 16.19
N VAL A 114 11.47 14.75 15.40
CA VAL A 114 11.11 16.07 14.85
C VAL A 114 9.59 16.18 14.86
N VAL A 115 9.04 16.44 16.04
CA VAL A 115 7.73 17.10 16.14
C VAL A 115 8.00 18.46 16.75
N ALA A 116 8.40 19.39 15.91
CA ALA A 116 8.07 20.81 15.98
C ALA A 116 8.94 21.52 14.96
N GLN A 117 8.42 21.75 13.77
CA GLN A 117 8.28 23.11 13.25
C GLN A 117 7.57 23.08 11.89
N ASP A 118 6.41 23.69 11.93
CA ASP A 118 5.80 24.54 10.92
C ASP A 118 5.96 24.20 9.43
N GLN A 119 4.77 24.16 8.83
CA GLN A 119 4.45 24.53 7.46
C GLN A 119 5.22 25.80 7.02
N GLN A 120 6.44 25.62 6.53
CA GLN A 120 7.05 26.50 5.56
C GLN A 120 7.53 25.63 4.42
N ALA A 121 7.00 25.88 3.23
CA ALA A 121 7.59 25.39 2.00
C ALA A 121 8.98 26.04 1.85
N GLN A 122 9.99 25.47 2.50
CA GLN A 122 11.39 25.77 2.26
C GLN A 122 11.79 25.10 0.95
N LEU A 123 12.39 25.89 0.06
CA LEU A 123 13.09 25.40 -1.11
C LEU A 123 14.19 24.46 -0.61
N VAL A 124 14.01 23.15 -0.83
CA VAL A 124 14.98 22.13 -0.41
C VAL A 124 16.28 22.37 -1.20
N ASP A 125 17.40 22.55 -0.48
CA ASP A 125 18.72 22.75 -1.09
C ASP A 125 19.25 21.41 -1.65
N ALA A 126 19.56 21.39 -2.95
CA ALA A 126 20.08 20.19 -3.61
C ALA A 126 21.41 19.71 -3.02
N GLN A 127 22.23 20.60 -2.48
CA GLN A 127 23.48 20.21 -1.82
C GLN A 127 23.22 19.49 -0.48
N GLU A 128 22.14 19.82 0.22
CA GLU A 128 21.77 19.18 1.48
C GLU A 128 21.35 17.72 1.25
N ILE A 129 20.58 17.47 0.20
CA ILE A 129 20.17 16.12 -0.23
C ILE A 129 21.39 15.23 -0.51
N ASP A 130 22.34 15.70 -1.32
CA ASP A 130 23.52 14.92 -1.69
C ASP A 130 24.37 14.54 -0.47
N THR A 131 24.45 15.46 0.49
CA THR A 131 25.27 15.24 1.68
C THR A 131 24.58 14.30 2.69
N ASP A 132 23.25 14.22 2.69
CA ASP A 132 22.50 13.26 3.50
C ASP A 132 22.54 11.84 2.90
N ILE A 133 22.44 11.72 1.57
CA ILE A 133 22.59 10.44 0.87
C ILE A 133 23.96 9.81 1.17
N TYR A 134 25.04 10.60 1.14
CA TYR A 134 26.39 10.10 1.46
C TYR A 134 26.51 9.61 2.91
N ALA A 135 25.85 10.30 3.86
CA ALA A 135 25.85 9.92 5.26
C ALA A 135 25.07 8.61 5.50
N VAL A 136 23.96 8.38 4.81
CA VAL A 136 23.21 7.10 4.87
C VAL A 136 24.06 5.93 4.38
N LEU A 137 24.79 6.08 3.27
CA LEU A 137 25.64 5.01 2.72
C LEU A 137 26.79 4.63 3.65
N GLN A 138 27.45 5.62 4.27
CA GLN A 138 28.50 5.39 5.26
C GLN A 138 27.93 4.72 6.53
N ALA A 139 26.76 5.16 6.99
CA ALA A 139 26.07 4.57 8.13
C ALA A 139 25.72 3.10 7.87
N LEU A 140 25.21 2.77 6.67
CA LEU A 140 24.90 1.40 6.23
C LEU A 140 26.14 0.52 6.18
N GLY A 141 27.28 1.03 5.69
CA GLY A 141 28.56 0.32 5.65
C GLY A 141 29.09 -0.11 7.03
N ALA A 142 28.72 0.61 8.09
CA ALA A 142 29.17 0.36 9.45
C ALA A 142 28.33 -0.68 10.23
N LEU A 143 27.23 -1.18 9.68
CA LEU A 143 26.42 -2.23 10.33
C LEU A 143 27.01 -3.63 10.19
N ALA A 144 26.61 -4.52 11.11
CA ALA A 144 26.92 -5.94 11.04
C ALA A 144 26.31 -6.57 9.78
N ALA A 145 26.97 -7.60 9.24
CA ALA A 145 26.53 -8.26 8.00
C ALA A 145 25.08 -8.77 8.06
N CYS A 146 24.67 -9.34 9.19
CA CYS A 146 23.32 -9.85 9.38
C CYS A 146 22.24 -8.76 9.45
N ASP A 147 22.57 -7.60 10.02
CA ASP A 147 21.67 -6.45 10.08
C ASP A 147 21.49 -5.85 8.69
N ARG A 148 22.58 -5.67 7.93
CA ARG A 148 22.55 -5.18 6.55
C ARG A 148 21.71 -6.06 5.64
N ILE A 149 21.84 -7.38 5.74
CA ILE A 149 21.06 -8.32 4.93
C ILE A 149 19.56 -8.25 5.29
N LEU A 150 19.23 -8.19 6.57
CA LEU A 150 17.83 -8.05 7.03
C LEU A 150 17.21 -6.74 6.58
N ILE A 151 18.01 -5.70 6.62
CA ILE A 151 17.70 -4.38 6.14
C ILE A 151 17.45 -4.46 4.63
N ASP A 152 18.43 -4.84 3.81
CA ASP A 152 18.32 -4.94 2.35
C ASP A 152 17.10 -5.79 1.90
N LEU A 153 16.90 -6.97 2.49
CA LEU A 153 15.78 -7.86 2.16
C LEU A 153 14.42 -7.29 2.53
N LYS A 154 14.37 -6.60 3.67
CA LYS A 154 13.15 -5.94 4.10
C LYS A 154 12.98 -4.73 3.20
N VAL A 155 13.89 -3.78 3.37
CA VAL A 155 14.03 -2.42 2.84
C VAL A 155 14.00 -2.29 1.33
N ILE A 156 15.11 -2.61 0.72
CA ILE A 156 15.32 -2.40 -0.70
C ILE A 156 14.46 -3.38 -1.53
N ASN A 157 14.24 -4.59 -1.00
CA ASN A 157 13.55 -5.66 -1.72
C ASN A 157 12.04 -5.79 -1.41
N GLY A 158 11.51 -5.06 -0.43
CA GLY A 158 10.08 -4.99 -0.10
C GLY A 158 9.43 -6.29 0.39
N LEU A 159 10.23 -7.24 0.89
CA LEU A 159 9.73 -8.57 1.24
C LEU A 159 8.91 -8.53 2.54
N SER A 160 7.84 -9.34 2.62
CA SER A 160 7.12 -9.51 3.88
C SER A 160 7.95 -10.34 4.86
N TRP A 161 7.74 -10.13 6.16
CA TRP A 161 8.41 -10.90 7.20
C TRP A 161 8.19 -12.41 7.08
N ARG A 162 7.05 -12.81 6.50
CA ARG A 162 6.73 -14.20 6.21
C ARG A 162 7.61 -14.75 5.08
N GLU A 163 7.84 -13.96 4.03
CA GLU A 163 8.72 -14.33 2.91
C GLU A 163 10.18 -14.37 3.36
N ILE A 164 10.63 -13.37 4.12
CA ILE A 164 11.98 -13.35 4.71
C ILE A 164 12.20 -14.62 5.57
N ARG A 165 11.19 -15.01 6.35
CA ARG A 165 11.25 -16.24 7.16
C ARG A 165 11.30 -17.51 6.32
N GLN A 166 10.53 -17.57 5.24
CA GLN A 166 10.43 -18.73 4.36
C GLN A 166 11.77 -19.05 3.69
N TRP A 167 12.57 -18.03 3.42
CA TRP A 167 13.85 -18.15 2.71
C TRP A 167 15.08 -17.97 3.61
N TYR A 168 14.88 -17.77 4.92
CA TYR A 168 15.92 -17.39 5.88
C TYR A 168 17.19 -18.26 5.82
N GLY A 169 17.06 -19.58 5.68
CA GLY A 169 18.18 -20.52 5.63
C GLY A 169 19.09 -20.39 4.39
N GLN A 170 18.72 -19.57 3.41
CA GLN A 170 19.58 -19.28 2.25
C GLN A 170 20.60 -18.18 2.53
N TRP A 171 20.35 -17.33 3.53
CA TRP A 171 21.21 -16.19 3.88
C TRP A 171 21.85 -16.32 5.26
N PHE A 172 21.35 -17.24 6.08
CA PHE A 172 21.81 -17.46 7.44
C PHE A 172 21.93 -18.97 7.69
N ASP A 173 23.02 -19.40 8.32
CA ASP A 173 23.24 -20.80 8.70
C ASP A 173 22.38 -21.27 9.90
N ASP A 174 21.52 -20.38 10.40
CA ASP A 174 20.64 -20.60 11.55
C ASP A 174 19.21 -20.98 11.13
N ALA A 175 18.52 -21.70 12.01
CA ALA A 175 17.09 -21.99 11.84
C ALA A 175 16.25 -20.70 11.74
N PRO A 176 15.22 -20.66 10.87
CA PRO A 176 14.37 -19.50 10.67
C PRO A 176 13.67 -19.09 11.97
N PRO A 177 13.99 -17.91 12.54
CA PRO A 177 13.32 -17.44 13.74
C PRO A 177 11.86 -17.10 13.45
N SER A 178 11.04 -16.89 14.48
CA SER A 178 9.65 -16.50 14.29
C SER A 178 9.54 -15.14 13.57
N GLU A 179 8.42 -14.88 12.89
CA GLU A 179 8.19 -13.58 12.23
C GLU A 179 8.26 -12.41 13.22
N ALA A 180 7.84 -12.62 14.48
CA ALA A 180 7.93 -11.63 15.53
C ALA A 180 9.39 -11.31 15.89
N THR A 181 10.26 -12.32 15.89
CA THR A 181 11.70 -12.15 16.11
C THR A 181 12.37 -11.45 14.93
N LEU A 182 12.01 -11.80 13.69
CA LEU A 182 12.51 -11.11 12.49
C LEU A 182 12.13 -9.63 12.48
N ARG A 183 10.87 -9.31 12.82
CA ARG A 183 10.42 -7.93 12.99
C ARG A 183 11.25 -7.16 13.99
N LYS A 184 11.49 -7.76 15.17
CA LYS A 184 12.26 -7.13 16.23
C LYS A 184 13.75 -7.00 15.89
N ARG A 185 14.30 -7.94 15.11
CA ARG A 185 15.66 -7.85 14.57
C ARG A 185 15.78 -6.77 13.50
N GLY A 186 14.82 -6.70 12.58
CA GLY A 186 14.69 -5.62 11.61
C GLY A 186 14.65 -4.27 12.30
N GLN A 187 13.72 -4.07 13.22
CA GLN A 187 13.67 -2.85 14.04
C GLN A 187 15.03 -2.53 14.68
N ARG A 188 15.76 -3.51 15.23
CA ARG A 188 17.10 -3.32 15.83
C ARG A 188 18.22 -2.99 14.86
N ALA A 189 18.22 -3.60 13.69
CA ALA A 189 19.18 -3.28 12.64
C ALA A 189 19.05 -1.80 12.26
N LEU A 190 17.81 -1.35 12.19
CA LEU A 190 17.44 0.02 11.94
C LEU A 190 17.78 0.93 13.09
N GLU A 191 17.71 0.35 14.31
CA GLU A 191 18.05 1.03 15.55
C GLU A 191 19.45 1.60 15.44
N ARG A 192 20.31 0.79 14.85
CA ARG A 192 21.72 1.03 14.68
C ARG A 192 22.01 1.88 13.46
N LEU A 193 21.33 1.66 12.33
CA LEU A 193 21.56 2.45 11.13
C LEU A 193 21.35 3.93 11.39
N ARG A 194 20.23 4.29 12.02
CA ARG A 194 19.98 5.69 12.29
C ARG A 194 20.88 6.28 13.38
N GLN A 195 21.30 5.48 14.36
CA GLN A 195 22.33 5.93 15.31
C GLN A 195 23.66 6.23 14.62
N GLN A 196 24.05 5.45 13.62
CA GLN A 196 25.26 5.72 12.83
C GLN A 196 25.09 6.96 11.94
N TYR A 197 23.92 7.13 11.33
CA TYR A 197 23.58 8.33 10.57
C TYR A 197 23.70 9.61 11.42
N HIS A 198 23.05 9.63 12.59
CA HIS A 198 23.08 10.79 13.51
C HIS A 198 24.46 11.10 14.10
N ARG A 199 25.38 10.14 14.11
CA ARG A 199 26.79 10.42 14.46
C ARG A 199 27.51 11.18 13.36
N LEU A 200 27.18 10.90 12.10
CA LEU A 200 27.74 11.58 10.93
C LEU A 200 27.04 12.94 10.69
N ARG A 201 25.78 13.08 11.12
CA ARG A 201 24.93 14.27 11.03
C ARG A 201 24.32 14.65 12.40
N PRO A 202 25.08 15.30 13.30
CA PRO A 202 24.62 15.56 14.67
C PRO A 202 23.70 16.80 14.84
N HIS A 203 23.42 17.54 13.78
CA HIS A 203 22.69 18.83 13.82
C HIS A 203 21.31 18.81 13.13
N LEU A 204 20.77 17.62 12.86
CA LEU A 204 19.40 17.39 12.41
C LEU A 204 18.70 16.39 13.34
#